data_AF-A0A8I0T957-F1
#
_entry.id   AF-A0A8I0T957-F1
#
_cell.length_a   1.000
_cell.length_b   1.000
_cell.length_c   1.000
_cell.angle_alpha   90.00
_cell.angle_beta   90.00
_cell.angle_gamma   90.00
#
_symmetry.space_group_name_H-M   'P 1'
#
loop_
_entity.id
_entity.type
_entity.pdbx_description
1 polymer ?
#
loop_
_entity_poly.entity_id
_entity_poly.type
_entity_poly.pdbx_seq_one_letter_code
_entity_poly.pdbx_strand_id
1 'polypeptide(L)'
;MFDEKMIQDYLRKHGVIAAGRIAKDAFKANRFVVFVDVQRDKENHQVPSNKLLNNIKEEITNEGASVEFVLTDANQQDIESGFRASILHSFGDFVRNAFLTIDGKKAVAWIAPKVTIQADIVPKIEDRTKLFLSNYELELSALEFTSDANLPGKFVCLQVARLKSPFTVPELMQALIQKGFAVPSENWTTRILDNLRKSGFVIRQKSGKYVVTLSGLKALGTQKNRRSPDIGRVLALARSQG
;
A
#
# COMPACT_ATOMS: atom_id res chain seq x y z
N MET A 1 -13.66 35.74 -7.78
CA MET A 1 -12.77 34.94 -6.91
C MET A 1 -13.39 33.56 -6.85
N PHE A 2 -12.70 32.52 -7.32
CA PHE A 2 -13.25 31.16 -7.28
C PHE A 2 -13.42 30.72 -5.83
N ASP A 3 -14.58 30.13 -5.55
CA ASP A 3 -14.91 29.56 -4.25
C ASP A 3 -15.08 28.03 -4.39
N GLU A 4 -14.91 27.31 -3.30
CA GLU A 4 -14.98 25.83 -3.27
C GLU A 4 -16.32 25.33 -3.84
N LYS A 5 -17.42 26.04 -3.56
CA LYS A 5 -18.74 25.75 -4.12
C LYS A 5 -18.82 25.91 -5.63
N MET A 6 -18.17 26.94 -6.20
CA MET A 6 -18.20 27.17 -7.66
C MET A 6 -17.51 26.04 -8.41
N ILE A 7 -16.40 25.52 -7.87
CA ILE A 7 -15.69 24.38 -8.47
C ILE A 7 -16.51 23.10 -8.31
N GLN A 8 -17.15 22.90 -7.15
CA GLN A 8 -18.02 21.75 -6.93
C GLN A 8 -19.21 21.72 -7.91
N ASP A 9 -19.86 22.88 -8.13
CA ASP A 9 -20.96 23.00 -9.08
C ASP A 9 -20.48 22.80 -10.53
N TYR A 10 -19.29 23.30 -10.87
CA TYR A 10 -18.68 23.11 -12.19
C TYR A 10 -18.39 21.63 -12.48
N LEU A 11 -17.82 20.91 -11.51
CA LEU A 11 -17.55 19.48 -11.63
C LEU A 11 -18.83 18.67 -11.76
N ARG A 12 -19.86 19.00 -10.96
CA ARG A 12 -21.16 18.32 -11.00
C ARG A 12 -21.85 18.49 -12.36
N LYS A 13 -21.74 19.67 -12.98
CA LYS A 13 -22.27 19.95 -14.33
C LYS A 13 -21.60 19.08 -15.40
N HIS A 14 -20.33 18.72 -15.21
CA HIS A 14 -19.56 17.85 -16.10
C HIS A 14 -19.62 16.36 -15.72
N GLY A 15 -20.51 15.98 -14.79
CA GLY A 15 -20.69 14.59 -14.37
C GLY A 15 -19.56 14.03 -13.48
N VAL A 16 -18.70 14.90 -12.93
CA VAL A 16 -17.64 14.53 -12.01
C VAL A 16 -18.11 14.79 -10.57
N ILE A 17 -18.15 13.74 -9.75
CA ILE A 17 -18.50 13.85 -8.33
C ILE A 17 -17.19 13.92 -7.53
N ALA A 18 -17.03 14.97 -6.74
CA ALA A 18 -15.88 15.07 -5.84
C ALA A 18 -16.04 14.09 -4.67
N ALA A 19 -15.00 13.28 -4.46
CA ALA A 19 -14.85 12.35 -3.34
C ALA A 19 -14.39 13.12 -2.09
N GLY A 20 -15.27 13.94 -1.52
CA GLY A 20 -15.01 14.72 -0.32
C GLY A 20 -14.93 16.23 -0.55
N ARG A 21 -14.33 16.94 0.43
CA ARG A 21 -14.21 18.41 0.39
C ARG A 21 -13.12 18.84 -0.59
N ILE A 22 -13.42 19.86 -1.38
CA ILE A 22 -12.44 20.52 -2.25
C ILE A 22 -11.52 21.34 -1.36
N ALA A 23 -10.23 21.00 -1.35
CA ALA A 23 -9.26 21.68 -0.49
C ALA A 23 -8.61 22.85 -1.26
N LYS A 24 -8.64 24.04 -0.68
CA LYS A 24 -7.88 25.18 -1.20
C LYS A 24 -6.42 25.11 -0.72
N ASP A 25 -5.47 25.29 -1.63
CA ASP A 25 -4.05 25.37 -1.29
C ASP A 25 -3.79 26.63 -0.45
N ALA A 26 -3.33 26.45 0.80
CA ALA A 26 -3.02 27.56 1.70
C ALA A 26 -1.81 28.39 1.24
N PHE A 27 -0.96 27.84 0.37
CA PHE A 27 0.29 28.45 -0.06
C PHE A 27 0.22 29.10 -1.44
N LYS A 28 -0.82 28.82 -2.25
CA LYS A 28 -1.02 29.40 -3.58
C LYS A 28 -2.44 29.91 -3.78
N ALA A 29 -2.57 31.20 -4.08
CA ALA A 29 -3.84 31.80 -4.42
C ALA A 29 -4.50 31.06 -5.62
N ASN A 30 -5.80 30.80 -5.50
CA ASN A 30 -6.63 30.14 -6.52
C ASN A 30 -6.20 28.74 -6.97
N ARG A 31 -5.46 27.99 -6.15
CA ARG A 31 -5.23 26.56 -6.41
C ARG A 31 -6.13 25.69 -5.53
N PHE A 32 -6.76 24.71 -6.15
CA PHE A 32 -7.70 23.80 -5.52
C PHE A 32 -7.30 22.36 -5.81
N VAL A 33 -7.43 21.51 -4.81
CA VAL A 33 -7.22 20.07 -4.90
C VAL A 33 -8.59 19.41 -4.78
N VAL A 34 -8.94 18.64 -5.80
CA VAL A 34 -10.22 17.96 -5.91
C VAL A 34 -9.96 16.46 -5.96
N PHE A 35 -10.50 15.74 -4.98
CA PHE A 35 -10.51 14.29 -5.00
C PHE A 35 -11.68 13.82 -5.85
N VAL A 36 -11.44 12.89 -6.77
CA VAL A 36 -12.46 12.37 -7.67
C VAL A 36 -12.48 10.86 -7.56
N ASP A 37 -13.65 10.32 -7.21
CA ASP A 37 -13.84 8.88 -7.18
C ASP A 37 -13.89 8.35 -8.60
N VAL A 38 -13.07 7.35 -8.85
CA VAL A 38 -12.93 6.75 -10.16
C VAL A 38 -13.45 5.32 -10.10
N GLN A 39 -14.46 5.03 -10.91
CA GLN A 39 -15.00 3.69 -11.10
C GLN A 39 -14.50 3.11 -12.42
N ARG A 40 -14.49 1.79 -12.51
CA ARG A 40 -14.23 1.09 -13.77
C ARG A 40 -15.54 0.57 -14.36
N ASP A 41 -15.78 0.84 -15.62
CA ASP A 41 -16.95 0.30 -16.33
C ASP A 41 -16.84 -1.21 -16.59
N LYS A 42 -17.88 -1.80 -17.19
CA LYS A 42 -17.92 -3.24 -17.53
C LYS A 42 -16.86 -3.65 -18.56
N GLU A 43 -16.25 -2.70 -19.26
CA GLU A 43 -15.16 -2.87 -20.23
C GLU A 43 -13.79 -2.51 -19.63
N ASN A 44 -13.73 -2.28 -18.31
CA ASN A 44 -12.54 -1.91 -17.54
C ASN A 44 -11.95 -0.52 -17.92
N HIS A 45 -12.77 0.37 -18.47
CA HIS A 45 -12.41 1.78 -18.68
C HIS A 45 -12.64 2.62 -17.44
N GLN A 46 -11.75 3.60 -17.27
CA GLN A 46 -11.78 4.56 -16.17
C GLN A 46 -12.90 5.59 -16.35
N VAL A 47 -13.78 5.73 -15.36
CA VAL A 47 -14.88 6.71 -15.32
C VAL A 47 -14.83 7.48 -13.99
N PRO A 48 -14.61 8.81 -14.00
CA PRO A 48 -14.42 9.67 -15.16
C PRO A 48 -13.06 9.48 -15.85
N SER A 49 -13.05 9.69 -17.17
CA SER A 49 -11.85 9.48 -18.00
C SER A 49 -10.79 10.56 -17.79
N ASN A 50 -9.51 10.22 -17.94
CA ASN A 50 -8.40 11.18 -17.84
C ASN A 50 -8.52 12.32 -18.87
N LYS A 51 -9.12 12.05 -20.03
CA LYS A 51 -9.39 13.07 -21.05
C LYS A 51 -10.39 14.12 -20.56
N LEU A 52 -11.46 13.68 -19.89
CA LEU A 52 -12.45 14.58 -19.30
C LEU A 52 -11.82 15.45 -18.20
N LEU A 53 -11.01 14.85 -17.33
CA LEU A 53 -10.34 15.56 -16.23
C LEU A 53 -9.32 16.59 -16.74
N ASN A 54 -8.56 16.27 -17.79
CA ASN A 54 -7.64 17.22 -18.39
C ASN A 54 -8.37 18.40 -19.04
N ASN A 55 -9.49 18.16 -19.73
CA ASN A 55 -10.28 19.24 -20.31
C ASN A 55 -10.82 20.19 -19.23
N ILE A 56 -11.40 19.65 -18.16
CA ILE A 56 -11.90 20.45 -17.03
C ILE A 56 -10.75 21.22 -16.37
N LYS A 57 -9.57 20.61 -16.24
CA LYS A 57 -8.38 21.27 -15.69
C LYS A 57 -7.96 22.46 -16.56
N GLU A 58 -7.93 22.30 -17.88
CA GLU A 58 -7.59 23.36 -18.82
C GLU A 58 -8.62 24.49 -18.81
N GLU A 59 -9.91 24.17 -18.78
CA GLU A 59 -11.00 25.15 -18.71
C GLU A 59 -10.94 26.00 -17.43
N ILE A 60 -10.76 25.37 -16.26
CA ILE A 60 -10.66 26.11 -14.99
C ILE A 60 -9.35 26.93 -14.94
N THR A 61 -8.27 26.43 -15.54
CA THR A 61 -7.00 27.17 -15.69
C THR A 61 -7.17 28.42 -16.54
N ASN A 62 -7.92 28.34 -17.64
CA ASN A 62 -8.24 29.48 -18.50
C ASN A 62 -9.10 30.53 -17.79
N GLU A 63 -9.92 30.13 -16.82
CA GLU A 63 -10.72 31.03 -15.99
C GLU A 63 -9.94 31.65 -14.81
N GLY A 64 -8.65 31.33 -14.66
CA GLY A 64 -7.75 31.94 -13.67
C GLY A 64 -7.69 31.21 -12.31
N ALA A 65 -8.08 29.93 -12.27
CA ALA A 65 -7.90 29.05 -11.12
C ALA A 65 -7.21 27.73 -11.52
N SER A 66 -6.39 27.17 -10.65
CA SER A 66 -5.73 25.88 -10.93
C SER A 66 -6.41 24.77 -10.14
N VAL A 67 -6.80 23.69 -10.83
CA VAL A 67 -7.36 22.50 -10.19
C VAL A 67 -6.43 21.32 -10.38
N GLU A 68 -6.17 20.60 -9.30
CA GLU A 68 -5.43 19.36 -9.30
C GLU A 68 -6.35 18.21 -8.90
N PHE A 69 -6.54 17.28 -9.81
CA PHE A 69 -7.35 16.09 -9.58
C PHE A 69 -6.52 15.00 -8.92
N VAL A 70 -6.98 14.54 -7.77
CA VAL A 70 -6.45 13.35 -7.10
C VAL A 70 -7.47 12.24 -7.29
N LEU A 71 -7.09 11.20 -8.02
CA LEU A 71 -7.98 10.07 -8.29
C LEU A 71 -7.99 9.13 -7.09
N THR A 72 -9.18 8.83 -6.59
CA THR A 72 -9.41 7.86 -5.53
C THR A 72 -10.20 6.69 -6.11
N ASP A 73 -9.60 5.50 -6.21
CA ASP A 73 -10.35 4.26 -6.37
C ASP A 73 -10.73 3.77 -4.96
N ALA A 74 -11.90 3.18 -4.80
CA ALA A 74 -12.46 2.74 -3.51
C ALA A 74 -11.68 1.57 -2.86
N ASN A 75 -10.45 1.30 -3.29
CA ASN A 75 -9.60 0.22 -2.82
C ASN A 75 -8.48 0.75 -1.92
N GLN A 76 -8.31 0.13 -0.75
CA GLN A 76 -7.25 0.40 0.23
C GLN A 76 -5.82 0.42 -0.36
N GLN A 77 -5.60 -0.23 -1.52
CA GLN A 77 -4.33 -0.22 -2.24
C GLN A 77 -3.95 1.16 -2.83
N ASP A 78 -4.93 2.01 -3.14
CA ASP A 78 -4.67 3.34 -3.70
C ASP A 78 -4.29 4.35 -2.62
N ILE A 79 -4.85 4.22 -1.41
CA ILE A 79 -4.45 5.03 -0.26
C ILE A 79 -2.99 4.77 0.11
N GLU A 80 -2.58 3.49 0.19
CA GLU A 80 -1.18 3.14 0.44
C GLU A 80 -0.25 3.62 -0.69
N SER A 81 -0.69 3.50 -1.95
CA SER A 81 0.10 3.94 -3.10
C SER A 81 0.27 5.47 -3.13
N GLY A 82 -0.79 6.22 -2.83
CA GLY A 82 -0.77 7.67 -2.71
C GLY A 82 0.06 8.15 -1.53
N PHE A 83 -0.06 7.48 -0.38
CA PHE A 83 0.76 7.76 0.81
C PHE A 83 2.24 7.59 0.48
N ARG A 84 2.58 6.46 -0.14
CA ARG A 84 3.94 6.13 -0.55
C ARG A 84 4.50 7.15 -1.54
N ALA A 85 3.73 7.58 -2.53
CA ALA A 85 4.14 8.60 -3.47
C ALA A 85 4.39 9.94 -2.77
N SER A 86 3.49 10.36 -1.87
CA SER A 86 3.60 11.60 -1.09
C SER A 86 4.87 11.62 -0.23
N ILE A 87 5.13 10.53 0.52
CA ILE A 87 6.31 10.44 1.38
C ILE A 87 7.60 10.36 0.56
N LEU A 88 7.64 9.55 -0.51
CA LEU A 88 8.85 9.42 -1.33
C LEU A 88 9.17 10.70 -2.10
N HIS A 89 8.17 11.49 -2.49
CA HIS A 89 8.39 12.78 -3.11
C HIS A 89 8.99 13.79 -2.12
N SER A 90 8.45 13.86 -0.90
CA SER A 90 8.91 14.84 0.10
C SER A 90 10.18 14.45 0.86
N PHE A 91 10.43 13.15 1.03
CA PHE A 91 11.51 12.62 1.86
C PHE A 91 12.34 11.56 1.15
N GLY A 92 12.36 11.57 -0.18
CA GLY A 92 13.03 10.54 -1.00
C GLY A 92 14.52 10.38 -0.70
N ASP A 93 15.20 11.41 -0.20
CA ASP A 93 16.62 11.34 0.18
C ASP A 93 16.83 10.49 1.45
N PHE A 94 15.84 10.47 2.34
CA PHE A 94 15.90 9.80 3.65
C PHE A 94 15.08 8.51 3.70
N VAL A 95 14.05 8.39 2.85
CA VAL A 95 13.08 7.30 2.86
C VAL A 95 13.22 6.47 1.58
N ARG A 96 13.41 5.16 1.76
CA ARG A 96 13.48 4.17 0.68
C ARG A 96 12.08 3.76 0.26
N ASN A 97 11.17 3.64 1.22
CA ASN A 97 9.81 3.20 1.00
C ASN A 97 8.91 3.64 2.15
N ALA A 98 7.61 3.66 1.90
CA ALA A 98 6.61 3.80 2.94
C ALA A 98 5.47 2.80 2.67
N PHE A 99 4.87 2.30 3.74
CA PHE A 99 3.73 1.40 3.72
C PHE A 99 2.70 1.89 4.72
N LEU A 100 1.45 1.49 4.51
CA LEU A 100 0.34 1.87 5.37
C LEU A 100 -0.44 0.62 5.74
N THR A 101 -0.65 0.40 7.03
CA THR A 101 -1.65 -0.55 7.53
C THR A 101 -2.87 0.23 7.95
N ILE A 102 -4.05 -0.16 7.48
CA ILE A 102 -5.31 0.48 7.88
C ILE A 102 -6.15 -0.57 8.61
N ASP A 103 -6.59 -0.21 9.82
CA ASP A 103 -7.55 -0.99 10.61
C ASP A 103 -8.69 -0.08 11.06
N GLY A 104 -9.82 -0.18 10.36
CA GLY A 104 -10.95 0.72 10.51
C GLY A 104 -10.57 2.18 10.21
N LYS A 105 -10.71 3.06 11.21
CA LYS A 105 -10.30 4.48 11.12
C LYS A 105 -8.86 4.74 11.52
N LYS A 106 -8.15 3.74 12.04
CA LYS A 106 -6.78 3.88 12.49
C LYS A 106 -5.83 3.43 11.41
N ALA A 107 -4.75 4.19 11.21
CA ALA A 107 -3.70 3.83 10.28
C ALA A 107 -2.35 3.81 10.99
N VAL A 108 -1.54 2.80 10.67
CA VAL A 108 -0.14 2.69 11.09
C VAL A 108 0.74 2.94 9.87
N ALA A 109 1.57 3.98 9.95
CA ALA A 109 2.50 4.34 8.90
C ALA A 109 3.85 3.66 9.15
N TRP A 110 4.31 2.90 8.17
CA TRP A 110 5.58 2.20 8.22
C TRP A 110 6.59 2.87 7.29
N ILE A 111 7.67 3.40 7.85
CA ILE A 111 8.70 4.11 7.10
C ILE A 111 9.93 3.23 6.99
N ALA A 112 10.36 2.99 5.75
CA ALA A 112 11.60 2.30 5.46
C ALA A 112 12.72 3.30 5.16
N PRO A 113 13.62 3.61 6.10
CA PRO A 113 14.68 4.58 5.88
C PRO A 113 15.77 4.09 4.92
N LYS A 114 16.43 5.04 4.24
CA LYS A 114 17.68 4.83 3.47
C LYS A 114 18.91 4.95 4.37
N VAL A 115 18.86 5.87 5.32
CA VAL A 115 19.91 6.25 6.27
C VAL A 115 19.29 6.44 7.64
N THR A 116 20.08 6.46 8.71
CA THR A 116 19.58 6.87 10.03
C THR A 116 18.92 8.24 9.92
N ILE A 117 17.61 8.28 10.16
CA ILE A 117 16.84 9.51 10.04
C ILE A 117 17.20 10.40 11.23
N GLN A 118 17.57 11.65 10.95
CA GLN A 118 17.88 12.63 11.99
C GLN A 118 16.60 12.98 12.76
N ALA A 119 16.75 13.25 14.06
CA ALA A 119 15.62 13.47 14.97
C ALA A 119 14.71 14.65 14.58
N ASP A 120 15.20 15.58 13.76
CA ASP A 120 14.48 16.74 13.24
C ASP A 120 13.60 16.43 12.01
N ILE A 121 13.85 15.31 11.33
CA ILE A 121 13.09 14.87 10.15
C ILE A 121 11.88 14.03 10.57
N VAL A 122 11.96 13.29 11.67
CA VAL A 122 10.88 12.42 12.16
C VAL A 122 9.56 13.18 12.36
N PRO A 123 9.52 14.34 13.05
CA PRO A 123 8.29 15.12 13.20
C PRO A 123 7.71 15.59 11.87
N LYS A 124 8.58 15.95 10.91
CA LYS A 124 8.15 16.40 9.57
C LYS A 124 7.48 15.28 8.79
N ILE A 125 7.99 14.05 8.90
CA ILE A 125 7.35 12.87 8.30
C ILE A 125 6.01 12.61 8.97
N GLU A 126 5.93 12.72 10.29
CA GLU A 126 4.70 12.51 11.06
C GLU A 126 3.61 13.53 10.69
N ASP A 127 3.93 14.82 10.66
CA ASP A 127 3.00 15.89 10.28
C ASP A 127 2.48 15.70 8.86
N ARG A 128 3.37 15.33 7.93
CA ARG A 128 2.99 15.04 6.54
C ARG A 128 2.08 13.82 6.46
N THR A 129 2.35 12.80 7.27
CA THR A 129 1.54 11.58 7.35
C THR A 129 0.16 11.89 7.90
N LYS A 130 0.06 12.66 8.99
CA LYS A 130 -1.21 13.13 9.56
C LYS A 130 -2.03 13.92 8.54
N LEU A 131 -1.39 14.85 7.83
CA LEU A 131 -2.04 15.65 6.79
C LEU A 131 -2.52 14.82 5.60
N PHE A 132 -1.77 13.78 5.22
CA PHE A 132 -2.21 12.86 4.19
C PHE A 132 -3.43 12.03 4.66
N LEU A 133 -3.37 11.48 5.87
CA LEU A 133 -4.41 10.63 6.44
C LEU A 133 -5.70 11.38 6.79
N SER A 134 -5.60 12.65 7.20
CA SER A 134 -6.76 13.50 7.47
C SER A 134 -7.65 13.68 6.23
N ASN A 135 -7.07 13.61 5.03
CA ASN A 135 -7.83 13.69 3.77
C ASN A 135 -8.72 12.46 3.53
N TYR A 136 -8.44 11.35 4.21
CA TYR A 136 -9.19 10.09 4.14
C TYR A 136 -10.00 9.81 5.41
N GLU A 137 -10.15 10.79 6.31
CA GLU A 137 -10.76 10.62 7.63
C GLU A 137 -10.10 9.51 8.48
N LEU A 138 -8.80 9.26 8.24
CA LEU A 138 -7.99 8.29 8.96
C LEU A 138 -7.14 8.98 10.04
N GLU A 139 -7.02 8.32 11.18
CA GLU A 139 -6.20 8.76 12.30
C GLU A 139 -4.87 8.02 12.29
N LEU A 140 -3.76 8.75 12.36
CA LEU A 140 -2.45 8.15 12.55
C LEU A 140 -2.35 7.58 13.97
N SER A 141 -2.39 6.26 14.09
CA SER A 141 -2.25 5.56 15.36
C SER A 141 -0.80 5.40 15.79
N ALA A 142 0.11 5.15 14.83
CA ALA A 142 1.53 4.99 15.10
C ALA A 142 2.35 5.25 13.82
N LEU A 143 3.57 5.75 14.02
CA LEU A 143 4.60 5.84 12.99
C LEU A 143 5.74 4.90 13.40
N GLU A 144 5.93 3.83 12.63
CA GLU A 144 6.93 2.79 12.90
C GLU A 144 8.01 2.77 11.82
N PHE A 145 9.26 2.58 12.24
CA PHE A 145 10.38 2.41 11.32
C PHE A 145 10.63 0.92 11.08
N THR A 146 10.81 0.54 9.81
CA THR A 146 11.14 -0.86 9.47
C THR A 146 12.49 -1.30 10.04
N SER A 147 13.36 -0.37 10.42
CA SER A 147 14.66 -0.65 11.04
C SER A 147 14.53 -1.29 12.42
N ASP A 148 13.52 -0.84 13.19
CA ASP A 148 13.34 -1.20 14.59
C ASP A 148 12.27 -2.29 14.77
N ALA A 149 11.52 -2.59 13.71
CA ALA A 149 10.49 -3.61 13.69
C ALA A 149 11.06 -5.02 13.46
N ASN A 150 10.48 -6.02 14.13
CA ASN A 150 10.81 -7.44 13.93
C ASN A 150 10.22 -7.96 12.59
N LEU A 151 10.81 -7.51 11.47
CA LEU A 151 10.38 -7.89 10.13
C LEU A 151 10.93 -9.28 9.76
N PRO A 152 10.11 -10.13 9.13
CA PRO A 152 10.57 -11.44 8.72
C PRO A 152 11.53 -11.31 7.52
N GLY A 153 12.74 -11.86 7.67
CA GLY A 153 13.70 -11.96 6.57
C GLY A 153 13.22 -12.92 5.47
N LYS A 154 13.85 -12.85 4.28
CA LYS A 154 13.49 -13.68 3.11
C LYS A 154 13.40 -15.18 3.42
N PHE A 155 14.34 -15.70 4.21
CA PHE A 155 14.38 -17.11 4.60
C PHE A 155 13.28 -17.48 5.60
N VAL A 156 12.92 -16.57 6.51
CA VAL A 156 11.80 -16.76 7.45
C VAL A 156 10.48 -16.82 6.67
N CYS A 157 10.28 -15.89 5.73
CA CYS A 157 9.14 -15.91 4.82
C CYS A 157 9.08 -17.23 4.05
N LEU A 158 10.21 -17.70 3.53
CA LEU A 158 10.31 -18.97 2.79
C LEU A 158 10.03 -20.20 3.68
N GLN A 159 10.47 -20.18 4.94
CA GLN A 159 10.23 -21.25 5.92
C GLN A 159 8.74 -21.35 6.28
N VAL A 160 8.07 -20.22 6.46
CA VAL A 160 6.63 -20.17 6.71
C VAL A 160 5.85 -20.59 5.46
N ALA A 161 6.25 -20.08 4.30
CA ALA A 161 5.71 -20.46 2.99
C ALA A 161 5.78 -21.97 2.74
N ARG A 162 6.89 -22.63 3.12
CA ARG A 162 7.05 -24.10 2.99
C ARG A 162 5.97 -24.88 3.72
N LEU A 163 5.58 -24.43 4.92
CA LEU A 163 4.58 -25.11 5.75
C LEU A 163 3.17 -24.94 5.21
N LYS A 164 2.87 -23.77 4.61
CA LYS A 164 1.54 -23.41 4.12
C LYS A 164 1.35 -23.63 2.61
N SER A 165 2.36 -24.09 1.88
CA SER A 165 2.28 -24.26 0.42
C SER A 165 1.29 -25.35 0.00
N PRO A 166 0.33 -25.06 -0.90
CA PRO A 166 0.11 -23.81 -1.63
C PRO A 166 -0.58 -22.72 -0.79
N PHE A 167 -0.11 -21.46 -0.87
CA PHE A 167 -0.63 -20.36 -0.05
C PHE A 167 -1.01 -19.09 -0.84
N THR A 168 -1.88 -18.26 -0.27
CA THR A 168 -2.19 -16.89 -0.74
C THR A 168 -1.41 -15.83 0.05
N VAL A 169 -1.37 -14.59 -0.45
CA VAL A 169 -0.71 -13.46 0.26
C VAL A 169 -1.30 -13.26 1.66
N PRO A 170 -2.64 -13.22 1.85
CA PRO A 170 -3.22 -13.07 3.18
C PRO A 170 -2.88 -14.22 4.13
N GLU A 171 -2.88 -15.47 3.64
CA GLU A 171 -2.52 -16.64 4.45
C GLU A 171 -1.07 -16.60 4.95
N LEU A 172 -0.13 -16.12 4.12
CA LEU A 172 1.26 -15.95 4.53
C LEU A 172 1.38 -14.84 5.58
N MET A 173 0.69 -13.72 5.40
CA MET A 173 0.69 -12.62 6.36
C MET A 173 0.19 -13.06 7.73
N GLN A 174 -0.97 -13.73 7.77
CA GLN A 174 -1.52 -14.27 9.02
C GLN A 174 -0.54 -15.24 9.69
N ALA A 175 0.10 -16.12 8.92
CA ALA A 175 1.07 -17.08 9.46
C ALA A 175 2.35 -16.41 10.00
N LEU A 176 2.76 -15.27 9.43
CA LEU A 176 3.90 -14.48 9.93
C LEU A 176 3.52 -13.73 11.21
N ILE A 177 2.33 -13.12 11.25
CA ILE A 177 1.80 -12.43 12.43
C ILE A 177 1.65 -13.42 13.60
N GLN A 178 1.10 -14.61 13.36
CA GLN A 178 0.98 -15.67 14.38
C GLN A 178 2.33 -16.12 14.96
N LYS A 179 3.43 -15.93 14.21
CA LYS A 179 4.79 -16.22 14.68
C LYS A 179 5.46 -15.05 15.40
N GLY A 180 4.75 -13.93 15.60
CA GLY A 180 5.25 -12.74 16.27
C GLY A 180 6.08 -11.81 15.39
N PHE A 181 5.97 -11.94 14.06
CA PHE A 181 6.61 -11.00 13.13
C PHE A 181 5.69 -9.83 12.81
N ALA A 182 6.28 -8.63 12.72
CA ALA A 182 5.58 -7.46 12.20
C ALA A 182 5.46 -7.59 10.68
N VAL A 183 4.26 -7.40 10.14
CA VAL A 183 4.01 -7.43 8.69
C VAL A 183 3.34 -6.12 8.28
N PRO A 184 4.05 -5.22 7.57
CA PRO A 184 3.57 -3.86 7.30
C PRO A 184 2.32 -3.79 6.40
N SER A 185 2.29 -4.53 5.29
CA SER A 185 1.17 -4.50 4.36
C SER A 185 1.17 -5.69 3.41
N GLU A 186 0.04 -5.87 2.70
CA GLU A 186 -0.04 -6.82 1.58
C GLU A 186 0.96 -6.48 0.46
N ASN A 187 1.16 -5.18 0.20
CA ASN A 187 2.11 -4.70 -0.79
C ASN A 187 3.55 -5.04 -0.40
N TRP A 188 3.91 -4.91 0.88
CA TRP A 188 5.20 -5.36 1.40
C TRP A 188 5.40 -6.86 1.19
N THR A 189 4.40 -7.68 1.55
CA THR A 189 4.46 -9.15 1.42
C THR A 189 4.56 -9.57 -0.04
N THR A 190 3.81 -8.92 -0.93
CA THR A 190 3.85 -9.16 -2.38
C THR A 190 5.23 -8.87 -2.96
N ARG A 191 5.89 -7.80 -2.52
CA ARG A 191 7.26 -7.48 -2.94
C ARG A 191 8.28 -8.53 -2.51
N ILE A 192 8.12 -9.08 -1.31
CA ILE A 192 8.97 -10.18 -0.86
C ILE A 192 8.74 -11.42 -1.69
N LEU A 193 7.48 -11.76 -1.98
CA LEU A 193 7.13 -12.89 -2.83
C LEU A 193 7.66 -12.71 -4.25
N ASP A 194 7.63 -11.50 -4.81
CA ASP A 194 8.24 -11.22 -6.11
C ASP A 194 9.76 -11.36 -6.08
N ASN A 195 10.42 -10.96 -5.01
CA ASN A 195 11.86 -11.19 -4.84
C ASN A 195 12.18 -12.69 -4.72
N LEU A 196 11.35 -13.46 -4.00
CA LEU A 196 11.46 -14.92 -3.90
C LEU A 196 11.15 -15.60 -5.25
N ARG A 197 10.27 -15.03 -6.06
CA ARG A 197 9.95 -15.49 -7.41
C ARG A 197 11.10 -15.24 -8.38
N LYS A 198 11.68 -14.03 -8.36
CA LYS A 198 12.85 -13.67 -9.17
C LYS A 198 14.08 -14.51 -8.84
N SER A 199 14.24 -14.92 -7.58
CA SER A 199 15.28 -15.86 -7.15
C SER A 199 14.93 -17.34 -7.41
N GLY A 200 13.76 -17.62 -7.98
CA GLY A 200 13.32 -18.96 -8.35
C GLY A 200 12.93 -19.85 -7.17
N PHE A 201 12.73 -19.31 -5.97
CA PHE A 201 12.35 -20.06 -4.76
C PHE A 201 10.84 -20.28 -4.62
N VAL A 202 10.03 -19.47 -5.31
CA VAL A 202 8.57 -19.56 -5.30
C VAL A 202 8.04 -19.36 -6.73
N ILE A 203 6.98 -20.08 -7.09
CA ILE A 203 6.24 -19.88 -8.33
C ILE A 203 4.80 -19.46 -8.04
N ARG A 204 4.23 -18.62 -8.90
CA ARG A 204 2.81 -18.23 -8.86
C ARG A 204 2.05 -19.10 -9.86
N GLN A 205 1.05 -19.83 -9.37
CA GLN A 205 0.16 -20.64 -10.20
C GLN A 205 -0.89 -19.76 -10.90
N LYS A 206 -1.50 -20.28 -11.97
CA LYS A 206 -2.63 -19.63 -12.67
C LYS A 206 -3.83 -19.37 -11.74
N SER A 207 -3.97 -20.15 -10.67
CA SER A 207 -4.97 -19.98 -9.61
C SER A 207 -4.70 -18.79 -8.68
N GLY A 208 -3.60 -18.05 -8.87
CA GLY A 208 -3.19 -16.94 -8.00
C GLY A 208 -2.45 -17.37 -6.72
N LYS A 209 -2.36 -18.66 -6.43
CA LYS A 209 -1.63 -19.21 -5.28
C LYS A 209 -0.12 -19.30 -5.54
N TYR A 210 0.66 -19.20 -4.47
CA TYR A 210 2.11 -19.35 -4.47
C TYR A 210 2.51 -20.74 -3.98
N VAL A 211 3.52 -21.32 -4.63
CA VAL A 211 4.08 -22.63 -4.30
C VAL A 211 5.59 -22.52 -4.18
N VAL A 212 6.15 -23.12 -3.14
CA VAL A 212 7.61 -23.18 -2.94
C VAL A 212 8.22 -24.18 -3.92
N THR A 213 9.27 -23.78 -4.64
CA THR A 213 9.97 -24.62 -5.60
C THR A 213 10.96 -25.56 -4.91
N LEU A 214 11.44 -26.57 -5.65
CA LEU A 214 12.48 -27.46 -5.15
C LEU A 214 13.78 -26.71 -4.79
N SER A 215 14.17 -25.70 -5.55
CA SER A 215 15.32 -24.84 -5.20
C SER A 215 15.08 -24.06 -3.91
N GLY A 216 13.87 -23.56 -3.69
CA GLY A 216 13.48 -22.91 -2.43
C GLY A 216 13.55 -23.85 -1.23
N LEU A 217 13.11 -25.09 -1.39
CA LEU A 217 13.24 -26.13 -0.36
C LEU A 217 14.70 -26.48 -0.06
N LYS A 218 15.54 -26.60 -1.11
CA LYS A 218 16.98 -26.84 -0.96
C LYS A 218 17.69 -25.69 -0.26
N ALA A 219 17.33 -24.45 -0.56
CA ALA A 219 17.93 -23.25 0.03
C ALA A 219 17.68 -23.12 1.54
N LEU A 220 16.57 -23.68 2.05
CA LEU A 220 16.28 -23.73 3.49
C LEU A 220 17.08 -24.80 4.24
N GLY A 221 17.77 -25.69 3.51
CA GLY A 221 18.35 -26.89 4.07
C GLY A 221 17.30 -27.91 4.54
N THR A 222 17.72 -29.16 4.61
CA THR A 222 16.93 -30.25 5.18
C THR A 222 17.68 -30.79 6.39
N GLN A 223 17.20 -30.45 7.60
CA GLN A 223 17.61 -31.19 8.80
C GLN A 223 16.73 -32.42 8.95
N LYS A 224 17.34 -33.62 8.91
CA LYS A 224 16.69 -34.91 9.16
C LYS A 224 16.54 -35.11 10.69
N ASN A 225 15.60 -34.41 11.32
CA ASN A 225 15.24 -34.62 12.73
C ASN A 225 13.71 -34.62 12.92
N ARG A 226 13.23 -34.99 14.13
CA ARG A 226 11.77 -35.04 14.44
C ARG A 226 11.09 -33.66 14.36
N ARG A 227 11.86 -32.57 14.34
CA ARG A 227 11.39 -31.19 14.12
C ARG A 227 11.53 -30.76 12.65
N SER A 228 11.79 -31.71 11.73
CA SER A 228 11.95 -31.36 10.33
C SER A 228 10.68 -30.71 9.79
N PRO A 229 10.81 -29.68 8.94
CA PRO A 229 9.63 -28.99 8.42
C PRO A 229 8.76 -29.89 7.53
N ASP A 230 9.31 -31.00 7.01
CA ASP A 230 8.54 -32.01 6.27
C ASP A 230 7.63 -32.83 7.19
N ILE A 231 8.10 -33.22 8.38
CA ILE A 231 7.26 -33.85 9.41
C ILE A 231 6.18 -32.86 9.88
N GLY A 232 6.54 -31.59 10.09
CA GLY A 232 5.57 -30.54 10.42
C GLY A 232 4.49 -30.36 9.35
N ARG A 233 4.87 -30.42 8.07
CA ARG A 233 3.93 -30.37 6.94
C ARG A 233 2.99 -31.57 6.90
N VAL A 234 3.51 -32.78 7.10
CA VAL A 234 2.70 -34.01 7.15
C VAL A 234 1.73 -33.99 8.33
N LEU A 235 2.18 -33.56 9.51
CA LEU A 235 1.30 -33.41 10.68
C LEU A 235 0.21 -32.34 10.47
N ALA A 236 0.53 -31.23 9.80
CA ALA A 236 -0.45 -30.20 9.48
C ALA A 236 -1.51 -30.69 8.48
N LEU A 237 -1.10 -31.46 7.46
CA LEU A 237 -2.03 -32.08 6.51
C LEU A 237 -2.93 -33.12 7.19
N ALA A 238 -2.36 -33.94 8.09
CA ALA A 238 -3.12 -34.93 8.86
C ALA A 238 -4.16 -34.30 9.79
N ARG A 239 -3.86 -33.13 10.39
CA ARG A 239 -4.81 -32.38 11.23
C ARG A 239 -5.91 -31.67 10.47
N SER A 240 -5.76 -31.43 9.16
CA SER A 240 -6.80 -30.77 8.34
C SER A 240 -7.77 -31.73 7.66
N GLN A 241 -7.48 -33.04 7.69
CA GLN A 241 -8.31 -34.08 7.06
C GLN A 241 -8.98 -35.04 8.06
N GLY A 242 -8.77 -34.85 9.36
CA GLY A 242 -9.51 -35.53 10.43
C GLY A 242 -10.42 -34.53 11.13
#